data_AF-A0A6H1ZGW7-F1
#
_entry.id   AF-A0A6H1ZGW7-F1
#
_cell.length_a   1.000
_cell.length_b   1.000
_cell.length_c   1.000
_cell.angle_alpha   90.00
_cell.angle_beta   90.00
_cell.angle_gamma   90.00
#
_symmetry.space_group_name_H-M   'P 1'
#
loop_
_entity.id
_entity.type
_entity.pdbx_description
1 polymer ?
#
loop_
_entity_poly.entity_id
_entity_poly.type
_entity_poly.pdbx_seq_one_letter_code
_entity_poly.pdbx_strand_id
1 'polypeptide(L)'
;MSYEAEQDQWLRGNNISIGSLVTVEFMASSGERGWCTSWVPEMDSWVGCACYVMEVSKTEGILLERRKMGNAYWFPWFALSPGEADIKKRVYRVYPQIASRGITDIEAAILLSIDSNTLSHDQIEQILALFDEGKGGLE
;
A
#
# COMPACT_ATOMS: atom_id res chain seq x y z
N MET A 1 6.04 -20.01 8.90
CA MET A 1 5.51 -18.96 9.77
C MET A 1 3.98 -19.11 9.75
N SER A 2 3.23 -18.75 10.80
CA SER A 2 1.76 -18.83 10.73
C SER A 2 1.21 -17.71 9.84
N TYR A 3 0.02 -17.92 9.26
CA TYR A 3 -0.68 -16.89 8.49
C TYR A 3 -0.78 -15.57 9.28
N GLU A 4 -1.14 -15.66 10.57
CA GLU A 4 -1.23 -14.52 11.48
C GLU A 4 0.09 -13.75 11.58
N ALA A 5 1.20 -14.45 11.75
CA ALA A 5 2.51 -13.82 11.91
C ALA A 5 2.98 -13.15 10.61
N GLU A 6 2.70 -13.75 9.46
CA GLU A 6 2.99 -13.16 8.15
C GLU A 6 2.11 -11.93 7.89
N GLN A 7 0.81 -12.00 8.23
CA GLN A 7 -0.11 -10.86 8.16
C GLN A 7 0.35 -9.71 9.05
N ASP A 8 0.67 -9.98 10.31
CA ASP A 8 1.15 -8.97 11.26
C ASP A 8 2.49 -8.35 10.81
N GLN A 9 3.36 -9.14 10.18
CA GLN A 9 4.59 -8.63 9.61
C GLN A 9 4.31 -7.72 8.42
N TRP A 10 3.40 -8.11 7.53
CA TRP A 10 3.03 -7.30 6.36
C TRP A 10 2.33 -5.99 6.75
N LEU A 11 1.39 -6.03 7.69
CA LEU A 11 0.70 -4.85 8.19
C LEU A 11 1.68 -3.84 8.81
N ARG A 12 2.61 -4.33 9.66
CA ARG A 12 3.64 -3.48 10.26
C ARG A 12 4.64 -2.94 9.25
N GLY A 13 5.14 -3.79 8.34
CA GLY A 13 6.11 -3.39 7.31
C GLY A 13 5.56 -2.35 6.34
N ASN A 14 4.23 -2.32 6.15
CA ASN A 14 3.55 -1.37 5.28
C ASN A 14 2.86 -0.22 6.01
N ASN A 15 2.89 -0.19 7.36
CA ASN A 15 2.19 0.78 8.19
C ASN A 15 0.69 0.87 7.82
N ILE A 16 0.06 -0.29 7.64
CA ILE A 16 -1.36 -0.42 7.33
C ILE A 16 -2.12 -0.60 8.64
N SER A 17 -3.15 0.22 8.83
CA SER A 17 -4.06 0.19 9.97
C SER A 17 -5.51 0.32 9.50
N ILE A 18 -6.49 0.18 10.41
CA ILE A 18 -7.89 0.52 10.10
C ILE A 18 -7.95 1.96 9.56
N GLY A 19 -8.70 2.16 8.48
CA GLY A 19 -8.81 3.41 7.75
C GLY A 19 -7.74 3.64 6.68
N SER A 20 -6.72 2.79 6.59
CA SER A 20 -5.75 2.80 5.49
C SER A 20 -6.41 2.47 4.15
N LEU A 21 -5.83 2.99 3.08
CA LEU A 21 -6.22 2.67 1.71
C LEU A 21 -5.30 1.56 1.19
N VAL A 22 -5.87 0.52 0.60
CA VAL A 22 -5.15 -0.59 -0.02
C VAL A 22 -5.76 -0.92 -1.38
N THR A 23 -4.98 -1.52 -2.28
CA THR A 23 -5.47 -2.00 -3.57
C THR A 23 -5.49 -3.52 -3.57
N VAL A 24 -6.54 -4.13 -4.11
CA VAL A 24 -6.58 -5.58 -4.34
C VAL A 24 -5.86 -5.87 -5.66
N GLU A 25 -4.75 -6.57 -5.61
CA GLU A 25 -3.87 -6.77 -6.78
C GLU A 25 -4.27 -7.99 -7.62
N PHE A 26 -4.70 -9.07 -6.96
CA PHE A 26 -5.01 -10.33 -7.65
C PHE A 26 -5.98 -11.20 -6.85
N MET A 27 -6.55 -12.20 -7.53
CA MET A 27 -7.40 -13.23 -6.93
C MET A 27 -6.56 -14.25 -6.15
N ALA A 28 -6.96 -14.54 -4.91
CA ALA A 28 -6.35 -15.58 -4.09
C ALA A 28 -7.08 -16.92 -4.23
N SER A 29 -6.34 -18.02 -4.14
CA SER A 29 -6.95 -19.36 -4.09
C SER A 29 -7.37 -19.71 -2.66
N SER A 30 -8.47 -20.47 -2.51
CA SER A 30 -8.90 -20.95 -1.19
C SER A 30 -7.81 -21.79 -0.52
N GLY A 31 -7.52 -21.53 0.76
CA GLY A 31 -6.47 -22.23 1.51
C GLY A 31 -5.04 -21.74 1.22
N GLU A 32 -4.85 -20.83 0.27
CA GLU A 32 -3.54 -20.30 -0.08
C GLU A 32 -2.89 -19.61 1.13
N ARG A 33 -1.67 -20.05 1.45
CA ARG A 33 -0.88 -19.58 2.61
C ARG A 33 -1.62 -19.63 3.95
N GLY A 34 -2.62 -20.51 4.09
CA GLY A 34 -3.39 -20.66 5.33
C GLY A 34 -4.58 -19.70 5.45
N TRP A 35 -4.93 -18.97 4.39
CA TRP A 35 -6.15 -18.17 4.33
C TRP A 35 -7.39 -19.09 4.31
N CYS A 36 -8.29 -18.93 5.29
CA CYS A 36 -9.38 -19.89 5.51
C CYS A 36 -10.75 -19.45 4.97
N THR A 37 -10.84 -18.26 4.39
CA THR A 37 -12.06 -17.82 3.69
C THR A 37 -11.98 -18.18 2.21
N SER A 38 -13.09 -18.03 1.50
CA SER A 38 -13.19 -18.35 0.08
C SER A 38 -13.33 -17.08 -0.73
N TRP A 39 -12.65 -17.05 -1.87
CA TRP A 39 -12.90 -16.04 -2.89
C TRP A 39 -14.26 -16.30 -3.55
N VAL A 40 -15.16 -15.33 -3.51
CA VAL A 40 -16.47 -15.42 -4.18
C VAL A 40 -16.45 -14.60 -5.48
N PRO A 41 -17.24 -14.96 -6.51
CA PRO A 41 -17.19 -14.29 -7.82
C PRO A 41 -17.37 -12.76 -7.78
N GLU A 42 -18.13 -12.23 -6.82
CA GLU A 42 -18.33 -10.80 -6.63
C GLU A 42 -17.03 -10.05 -6.30
N MET A 43 -16.06 -10.74 -5.70
CA MET A 43 -14.73 -10.21 -5.36
C MET A 43 -13.87 -9.95 -6.58
N ASP A 44 -14.13 -10.58 -7.74
CA ASP A 44 -13.37 -10.35 -8.97
C ASP A 44 -13.40 -8.88 -9.40
N SER A 45 -14.54 -8.23 -9.18
CA SER A 45 -14.72 -6.80 -9.48
C SER A 45 -13.85 -5.88 -8.61
N TRP A 46 -13.23 -6.41 -7.54
CA TRP A 46 -12.39 -5.65 -6.59
C TRP A 46 -10.94 -5.60 -7.03
N VAL A 47 -10.49 -6.51 -7.90
CA VAL A 47 -9.14 -6.49 -8.43
C VAL A 47 -8.88 -5.16 -9.15
N GLY A 48 -7.77 -4.51 -8.83
CA GLY A 48 -7.38 -3.17 -9.27
C GLY A 48 -8.07 -2.02 -8.53
N CYS A 49 -8.95 -2.28 -7.55
CA CYS A 49 -9.68 -1.22 -6.85
C CYS A 49 -9.03 -0.83 -5.52
N ALA A 50 -8.92 0.49 -5.30
CA ALA A 50 -8.55 1.05 -4.01
C ALA A 50 -9.73 0.98 -3.03
N CYS A 51 -9.49 0.38 -1.86
CA CYS A 51 -10.49 0.10 -0.83
C CYS A 51 -9.96 0.51 0.55
N TYR A 52 -10.87 0.77 1.48
CA TYR A 52 -10.50 1.11 2.86
C TYR A 52 -10.47 -0.13 3.73
N VAL A 53 -9.44 -0.22 4.58
CA VAL A 53 -9.36 -1.24 5.63
C VAL A 53 -10.36 -0.91 6.73
N MET A 54 -11.32 -1.80 6.95
CA MET A 54 -12.36 -1.64 7.97
C MET A 54 -12.02 -2.45 9.23
N GLU A 55 -11.49 -3.65 9.05
CA GLU A 55 -11.18 -4.57 10.14
C GLU A 55 -10.01 -5.48 9.76
N VAL A 56 -9.31 -6.00 10.76
CA VAL A 56 -8.23 -6.97 10.60
C VAL A 56 -8.54 -8.18 11.48
N SER A 57 -8.77 -9.32 10.85
CA SER A 57 -9.01 -10.62 11.48
C SER A 57 -7.79 -11.51 11.30
N LYS A 58 -7.38 -12.17 12.38
CA LYS A 58 -6.24 -13.10 12.34
C LYS A 58 -6.50 -14.32 11.48
N THR A 59 -7.75 -14.73 11.35
CA THR A 59 -8.16 -15.93 10.61
C THR A 59 -8.72 -15.60 9.24
N GLU A 60 -9.54 -14.55 9.13
CA GLU A 60 -10.28 -14.27 7.89
C GLU A 60 -9.52 -13.34 6.93
N GLY A 61 -8.55 -12.57 7.45
CA GLY A 61 -7.76 -11.62 6.67
C GLY A 61 -8.08 -10.17 7.00
N ILE A 62 -8.23 -9.34 5.98
CA ILE A 62 -8.45 -7.90 6.09
C ILE A 62 -9.78 -7.55 5.43
N LEU A 63 -10.71 -6.99 6.21
CA LEU A 63 -12.03 -6.59 5.74
C LEU A 63 -11.91 -5.27 5.00
N LEU A 64 -12.31 -5.26 3.73
CA LEU A 64 -12.24 -4.07 2.88
C LEU A 64 -13.63 -3.57 2.52
N GLU A 65 -13.79 -2.25 2.49
CA GLU A 65 -15.00 -1.58 1.99
C GLU A 65 -14.65 -0.60 0.86
N ARG A 66 -15.43 -0.64 -0.23
CA ARG A 66 -15.44 0.45 -1.22
C ARG A 66 -16.39 1.55 -0.76
N ARG A 67 -15.90 2.79 -0.76
CA ARG A 67 -16.75 3.96 -0.52
C ARG A 67 -18.00 3.88 -1.42
N LYS A 68 -19.18 3.91 -0.79
CA LYS A 68 -20.51 3.99 -1.42
C LYS A 68 -21.13 2.68 -1.97
N MET A 69 -20.48 1.53 -1.83
CA MET A 69 -21.11 0.26 -2.26
C MET A 69 -21.79 -0.51 -1.13
N GLY A 70 -21.45 -0.24 0.15
CA GLY A 70 -22.07 -0.87 1.32
C GLY A 70 -21.80 -2.38 1.48
N ASN A 71 -21.01 -2.96 0.57
CA ASN A 71 -20.54 -4.35 0.64
C ASN A 71 -19.10 -4.36 1.12
N ALA A 72 -18.77 -5.32 1.99
CA ALA A 72 -17.43 -5.57 2.47
C ALA A 72 -17.06 -7.05 2.35
N TYR A 73 -15.81 -7.32 2.02
CA TYR A 73 -15.28 -8.68 1.89
C TYR A 73 -13.94 -8.81 2.59
N TRP A 74 -13.66 -10.00 3.11
CA TRP A 74 -12.37 -10.36 3.67
C TRP A 74 -11.41 -10.73 2.54
N PHE A 75 -10.24 -10.09 2.53
CA PHE A 75 -9.16 -10.38 1.58
C PHE A 75 -7.91 -10.83 2.34
N PRO A 76 -7.12 -11.76 1.78
CA PRO A 76 -5.84 -12.12 2.37
C PRO A 76 -4.83 -11.00 2.16
N TRP A 77 -3.95 -10.78 3.14
CA TRP A 77 -2.93 -9.72 3.07
C TRP A 77 -2.04 -9.81 1.81
N PHE A 78 -1.77 -11.01 1.32
CA PHE A 78 -0.86 -11.22 0.20
C PHE A 78 -1.48 -10.83 -1.14
N ALA A 79 -2.80 -10.71 -1.22
CA ALA A 79 -3.51 -10.21 -2.40
C ALA A 79 -3.61 -8.67 -2.43
N LEU A 80 -3.02 -7.98 -1.45
CA LEU A 80 -3.15 -6.54 -1.28
C LEU A 80 -1.82 -5.82 -1.49
N SER A 81 -1.91 -4.58 -1.95
CA SER A 81 -0.83 -3.60 -1.93
C SER A 81 -1.25 -2.35 -1.15
N PRO A 82 -0.30 -1.61 -0.55
CA PRO A 82 -0.59 -0.30 0.03
C PRO A 82 -1.11 0.66 -1.06
N GLY A 83 -2.21 1.36 -0.79
CA GLY A 83 -2.79 2.31 -1.74
C GLY A 83 -1.94 3.59 -1.86
N GLU A 84 -1.99 4.25 -3.03
CA GLU A 84 -1.20 5.45 -3.36
C GLU A 84 -1.28 6.57 -2.30
N ALA A 85 -2.47 6.80 -1.74
CA ALA A 85 -2.67 7.83 -0.73
C ALA A 85 -1.84 7.58 0.55
N ASP A 86 -1.57 6.32 0.87
CA ASP A 86 -0.76 5.95 2.04
C ASP A 86 0.74 5.93 1.70
N ILE A 87 1.13 5.70 0.44
CA ILE A 87 2.51 5.87 -0.03
C ILE A 87 2.96 7.32 0.22
N LYS A 88 2.24 8.32 -0.31
CA LYS A 88 2.57 9.74 -0.13
C LYS A 88 2.65 10.15 1.34
N LYS A 89 1.67 9.74 2.16
CA LYS A 89 1.71 10.00 3.62
C LYS A 89 2.94 9.38 4.28
N ARG A 90 3.33 8.17 3.90
CA ARG A 90 4.51 7.50 4.43
C ARG A 90 5.78 8.28 4.06
N VAL A 91 5.88 8.75 2.81
CA VAL A 91 7.02 9.56 2.38
C VAL A 91 7.05 10.89 3.12
N TYR A 92 5.92 11.56 3.30
CA TYR A 92 5.85 12.82 4.06
C TYR A 92 6.15 12.63 5.55
N ARG A 93 5.87 11.45 6.12
CA ARG A 93 6.25 11.15 7.50
C ARG A 93 7.76 10.98 7.64
N VAL A 94 8.40 10.30 6.68
CA VAL A 94 9.85 10.03 6.71
C VAL A 94 10.65 11.27 6.29
N TYR A 95 10.12 12.03 5.32
CA TYR A 95 10.77 13.18 4.69
C TYR A 95 9.80 14.37 4.65
N PRO A 96 9.45 14.98 5.81
CA PRO A 96 8.44 16.04 5.88
C PRO A 96 8.75 17.26 5.00
N GLN A 97 10.04 17.52 4.71
CA GLN A 97 10.47 18.59 3.83
C GLN A 97 9.93 18.47 2.39
N ILE A 98 9.53 17.28 1.94
CA ILE A 98 9.08 17.09 0.55
C ILE A 98 7.57 17.30 0.36
N ALA A 99 6.81 17.42 1.45
CA ALA A 99 5.34 17.55 1.37
C ALA A 99 4.88 18.78 0.59
N SER A 100 5.69 19.84 0.58
CA SER A 100 5.43 21.08 -0.18
C SER A 100 5.76 20.98 -1.67
N ARG A 101 6.49 19.94 -2.12
CA ARG A 101 6.98 19.84 -3.51
C ARG A 101 6.01 19.13 -4.46
N GLY A 102 4.95 18.49 -3.95
CA GLY A 102 3.93 17.86 -4.79
C GLY A 102 4.47 16.69 -5.63
N ILE A 103 5.16 15.76 -4.97
CA ILE A 103 5.80 14.61 -5.64
C ILE A 103 4.78 13.64 -6.26
N THR A 104 5.21 12.94 -7.32
CA THR A 104 4.45 11.86 -7.96
C THR A 104 4.51 10.56 -7.16
N ASP A 105 3.65 9.59 -7.47
CA ASP A 105 3.63 8.29 -6.80
C ASP A 105 4.88 7.45 -7.10
N ILE A 106 5.51 7.63 -8.27
CA ILE A 106 6.78 6.99 -8.64
C ILE A 106 7.92 7.56 -7.80
N GLU A 107 8.00 8.88 -7.67
CA GLU A 107 9.00 9.56 -6.84
C GLU A 107 8.85 9.13 -5.36
N ALA A 108 7.61 9.04 -4.89
CA ALA A 108 7.28 8.57 -3.55
C ALA A 108 7.70 7.09 -3.34
N ALA A 109 7.43 6.21 -4.29
CA ALA A 109 7.83 4.80 -4.23
C ALA A 109 9.35 4.63 -4.23
N ILE A 110 10.08 5.40 -5.06
CA ILE A 110 11.55 5.38 -5.10
C ILE A 110 12.11 5.81 -3.73
N LEU A 111 11.62 6.90 -3.16
CA LEU A 111 12.07 7.39 -1.85
C LEU A 111 11.82 6.38 -0.71
N LEU A 112 10.76 5.57 -0.79
CA LEU A 112 10.50 4.50 0.19
C LEU A 112 11.30 3.22 -0.05
N SER A 113 11.71 2.97 -1.29
CA SER A 113 12.51 1.79 -1.67
C SER A 113 13.99 1.92 -1.28
N ILE A 114 14.45 3.15 -1.06
CA ILE A 114 15.79 3.42 -0.54
C ILE A 114 15.71 3.41 0.98
N ASP A 115 16.56 2.61 1.63
CA ASP A 115 16.52 2.40 3.08
C ASP A 115 16.54 3.75 3.82
N SER A 116 15.40 4.10 4.44
CA SER A 116 15.13 5.42 4.99
C SER A 116 16.08 5.84 6.10
N ASN A 117 16.88 4.91 6.63
CA ASN A 117 17.88 5.17 7.66
C ASN A 117 19.28 5.52 7.10
N THR A 118 19.47 5.57 5.78
CA THR A 118 20.81 5.75 5.17
C THR A 118 20.98 7.00 4.33
N LEU A 119 19.91 7.68 3.92
CA LEU A 119 20.02 8.88 3.10
C LEU A 119 20.12 10.15 3.95
N SER A 120 21.16 10.94 3.71
CA SER A 120 21.24 12.31 4.21
C SER A 120 20.26 13.23 3.48
N HIS A 121 19.96 14.38 4.08
CA HIS A 121 19.13 15.41 3.46
C HIS A 121 19.65 15.82 2.07
N ASP A 122 20.96 15.98 1.91
CA ASP A 122 21.58 16.35 0.64
C ASP A 122 21.39 15.29 -0.45
N GLN A 123 21.41 14.00 -0.09
CA GLN A 123 21.17 12.92 -1.05
C GLN A 123 19.72 12.89 -1.53
N ILE A 124 18.77 13.21 -0.64
CA ILE A 124 17.34 13.33 -1.01
C ILE A 124 17.15 14.51 -1.97
N GLU A 125 17.76 15.65 -1.69
CA GLU A 125 17.68 16.83 -2.56
C GLU A 125 18.30 16.58 -3.95
N GLN A 126 19.41 15.83 -4.02
CA GLN A 126 20.00 15.41 -5.31
C GLN A 126 19.05 14.50 -6.11
N ILE A 127 18.42 13.53 -5.46
CA ILE A 127 17.44 12.65 -6.11
C ILE A 127 16.24 13.45 -6.62
N LEU A 128 15.74 14.38 -5.82
CA LEU A 128 14.62 15.25 -6.22
C LEU A 128 14.99 16.17 -7.39
N ALA A 129 16.19 16.75 -7.39
CA ALA A 129 16.68 17.57 -8.49
C ALA A 129 16.75 16.78 -9.82
N LEU A 130 17.15 15.50 -9.78
CA LEU A 130 17.16 14.64 -10.96
C LEU A 130 15.75 14.42 -11.54
N PHE A 131 14.72 14.37 -10.70
CA PHE A 131 13.33 14.27 -11.17
C PHE A 131 12.84 15.57 -11.82
N ASP A 132 13.23 16.72 -11.27
CA ASP A 132 12.88 18.04 -11.81
C ASP A 132 13.56 18.28 -13.18
N GLU A 133 14.81 17.85 -13.35
CA GLU A 133 15.54 17.93 -14.63
C GLU A 133 14.95 17.02 -15.72
N GLY A 134 14.43 15.84 -15.36
CA GLY A 134 13.81 14.90 -16.30
C GLY A 134 12.46 15.36 -16.86
N LYS A 135 11.74 16.25 -16.16
CA LYS A 135 10.43 16.77 -16.61
C LYS A 135 10.53 17.80 -17.73
N GLY A 136 11.71 18.38 -17.97
CA GLY A 136 11.94 19.40 -19.02
C GLY A 136 12.32 18.86 -20.40
N GLY A 137 12.38 17.54 -20.60
CA GLY A 137 12.90 16.91 -21.83
C GLY A 137 11.87 16.30 -22.79
N LEU A 138 10.57 16.45 -22.51
CA LEU A 138 9.47 15.96 -23.35
C LEU A 138 8.58 17.13 -23.81
N GLU A 139 9.15 18.05 -24.57
CA GLU A 139 8.40 18.96 -25.45
C GLU A 139 8.67 18.62 -26.92
#